data_AF-A0A363NYN9-F1
#
_entry.id   AF-A0A363NYN9-F1
#
_cell.length_a   1.000
_cell.length_b   1.000
_cell.length_c   1.000
_cell.angle_alpha   90.00
_cell.angle_beta   90.00
_cell.angle_gamma   90.00
#
_symmetry.space_group_name_H-M   'P 1'
#
loop_
_entity.id
_entity.type
_entity.pdbx_description
1 polymer ?
#
loop_
_entity_poly.entity_id
_entity_poly.type
_entity_poly.pdbx_seq_one_letter_code
_entity_poly.pdbx_strand_id
1 'polypeptide(L)'
;MKTINMLILINPSQNRRETEKMAYACSADRFILVDADLDFADQLALILEKRRQKVAIIPHLEGLEQLFSTVEDFPYSIAVEYYGAGIGR
;
A
#
# COMPACT_ATOMS: atom_id res chain seq x y z
N MET A 1 3.34 14.22 19.66
CA MET A 1 2.57 13.84 18.46
C MET A 1 2.82 12.37 18.17
N LYS A 2 1.81 11.60 17.75
CA LYS A 2 1.97 10.18 17.40
C LYS A 2 2.35 10.08 15.92
N THR A 3 3.48 9.45 15.62
CA THR A 3 3.88 9.12 14.25
C THR A 3 2.91 8.11 13.68
N ILE A 4 2.45 8.33 12.45
CA ILE A 4 1.59 7.39 11.73
C ILE A 4 2.46 6.70 10.67
N ASN A 5 2.53 5.38 10.70
CA ASN A 5 3.29 4.58 9.75
C ASN A 5 2.40 4.21 8.56
N MET A 6 2.82 4.61 7.36
CA MET A 6 2.10 4.33 6.12
C MET A 6 2.95 3.45 5.20
N LEU A 7 2.35 2.38 4.67
CA LEU A 7 2.98 1.51 3.68
C LEU A 7 2.19 1.55 2.38
N ILE A 8 2.88 1.79 1.27
CA ILE A 8 2.29 1.83 -0.06
C ILE A 8 2.81 0.64 -0.85
N LEU A 9 1.90 -0.20 -1.32
CA LEU A 9 2.19 -1.41 -2.08
C LEU A 9 1.71 -1.21 -3.50
N ILE A 10 2.62 -1.28 -4.46
CA ILE A 10 2.31 -1.12 -5.87
C ILE A 10 2.43 -2.47 -6.57
N ASN A 11 1.36 -2.84 -7.28
CA ASN A 11 1.12 -4.15 -7.90
C ASN A 11 1.32 -5.35 -6.96
N PRO A 12 0.81 -5.31 -5.71
CA PRO A 12 0.98 -6.40 -4.74
C PRO A 12 0.52 -7.79 -5.24
N SER A 13 -0.38 -7.87 -6.22
CA SER A 13 -0.87 -9.07 -6.90
C SER A 13 0.21 -9.79 -7.71
N GLN A 14 1.23 -9.07 -8.19
CA GLN A 14 2.34 -9.64 -8.97
C GLN A 14 3.28 -10.47 -8.10
N ASN A 15 3.24 -10.30 -6.77
CA ASN A 15 4.03 -11.10 -5.83
C ASN A 15 3.26 -11.44 -4.55
N ARG A 16 2.08 -12.06 -4.73
CA ARG A 16 1.09 -12.34 -3.65
C ARG A 16 1.71 -12.86 -2.36
N ARG A 17 2.57 -13.89 -2.46
CA ARG A 17 3.18 -14.54 -1.29
C ARG A 17 4.09 -13.61 -0.49
N GLU A 18 4.88 -12.78 -1.18
CA GLU A 18 5.81 -11.87 -0.50
C GLU A 18 5.07 -10.66 0.06
N THR A 19 4.12 -10.11 -0.70
CA THR A 19 3.19 -9.08 -0.25
C THR A 19 2.51 -9.47 1.05
N GLU A 20 1.93 -10.67 1.09
CA GLU A 20 1.27 -11.17 2.30
C GLU A 20 2.27 -11.17 3.47
N LYS A 21 3.40 -11.88 3.35
CA LYS A 21 4.40 -11.93 4.44
C LYS A 21 4.77 -10.55 4.96
N MET A 22 5.00 -9.60 4.06
CA MET A 22 5.37 -8.24 4.43
C MET A 22 4.21 -7.51 5.11
N ALA A 23 3.00 -7.61 4.58
CA ALA A 23 1.79 -7.10 5.21
C ALA A 23 1.57 -7.69 6.62
N TYR A 24 1.98 -8.94 6.84
CA TYR A 24 1.96 -9.59 8.16
C TYR A 24 3.07 -9.09 9.09
N ALA A 25 4.26 -8.78 8.56
CA ALA A 25 5.43 -8.35 9.34
C ALA A 25 5.42 -6.85 9.66
N CYS A 26 4.84 -6.03 8.79
CA CYS A 26 4.83 -4.57 8.94
C CYS A 26 3.79 -4.09 9.95
N SER A 27 4.23 -3.24 10.88
CA SER A 27 3.37 -2.54 11.85
C SER A 27 2.90 -1.19 11.29
N ALA A 28 2.41 -1.17 10.05
CA ALA A 28 1.86 0.04 9.46
C ALA A 28 0.44 0.30 10.01
N ASP A 29 0.14 1.56 10.30
CA ASP A 29 -1.19 2.01 10.72
C ASP A 29 -2.14 2.14 9.52
N ARG A 30 -1.56 2.47 8.35
CA ARG A 30 -2.30 2.65 7.09
C ARG A 30 -1.57 1.97 5.92
N PHE A 31 -2.35 1.36 5.04
CA PHE A 31 -1.91 0.78 3.78
C PHE A 31 -2.56 1.51 2.62
N ILE A 32 -1.81 1.70 1.55
CA ILE A 32 -2.33 2.08 0.23
C ILE A 32 -1.95 0.95 -0.72
N LEU A 33 -2.95 0.25 -1.25
CA LEU A 33 -2.79 -0.81 -2.23
C LEU A 33 -3.04 -0.20 -3.60
N VAL A 34 -2.03 -0.15 -4.45
CA VAL A 34 -2.16 0.28 -5.83
C VAL A 34 -2.07 -0.94 -6.73
N ASP A 35 -3.19 -1.44 -7.23
CA ASP A 35 -3.24 -2.68 -8.00
C ASP A 35 -4.40 -2.71 -8.99
N ALA A 36 -4.15 -3.21 -10.19
CA ALA A 36 -5.20 -3.44 -11.18
C ALA A 36 -6.01 -4.72 -10.89
N ASP A 37 -5.43 -5.70 -10.17
CA ASP A 37 -6.12 -6.90 -9.70
C ASP A 37 -6.87 -6.58 -8.40
N LEU A 38 -8.13 -6.15 -8.56
CA LEU A 38 -8.98 -5.75 -7.43
C LEU A 38 -9.40 -6.94 -6.56
N ASP A 39 -9.54 -8.14 -7.13
CA ASP A 39 -9.90 -9.33 -6.36
C ASP A 39 -8.83 -9.63 -5.31
N PHE A 40 -7.55 -9.54 -5.68
CA PHE A 40 -6.45 -9.71 -4.74
C PHE A 40 -6.36 -8.53 -3.75
N ALA A 41 -6.52 -7.29 -4.23
CA ALA A 41 -6.44 -6.11 -3.37
C ALA A 41 -7.53 -6.10 -2.29
N ASP A 42 -8.77 -6.48 -2.63
CA ASP A 42 -9.90 -6.58 -1.70
C ASP A 42 -9.67 -7.69 -0.66
N GLN A 43 -9.16 -8.85 -1.07
CA GLN A 43 -8.80 -9.92 -0.15
C GLN A 43 -7.74 -9.48 0.86
N LEU A 44 -6.70 -8.80 0.40
CA LEU A 44 -5.64 -8.29 1.26
C LEU A 44 -6.16 -7.20 2.20
N ALA A 45 -7.00 -6.29 1.70
CA ALA A 45 -7.62 -5.24 2.49
C ALA A 45 -8.46 -5.82 3.65
N LEU A 46 -9.28 -6.84 3.37
CA LEU A 46 -10.09 -7.50 4.40
C LEU A 46 -9.23 -8.08 5.54
N ILE A 47 -8.06 -8.64 5.22
CA ILE A 47 -7.13 -9.19 6.22
C ILE A 47 -6.52 -8.08 7.08
N LEU A 48 -6.10 -6.98 6.45
CA LEU A 48 -5.50 -5.83 7.11
C LEU A 48 -6.50 -5.08 8.00
N GLU A 49 -7.72 -4.88 7.53
CA GLU A 49 -8.79 -4.20 8.27
C GLU A 49 -9.23 -5.00 9.51
N LYS A 50 -9.23 -6.34 9.45
CA LYS A 50 -9.45 -7.20 10.63
C LYS A 50 -8.41 -6.96 11.73
N ARG A 51 -7.25 -6.41 11.40
CA ARG A 51 -6.19 -6.02 12.34
C ARG A 51 -6.29 -4.56 12.78
N ARG A 52 -7.38 -3.88 12.42
CA ARG A 52 -7.63 -2.44 12.67
C ARG A 52 -6.69 -1.50 11.91
N GLN A 53 -6.11 -1.96 10.81
CA GLN A 53 -5.31 -1.12 9.91
C GLN A 53 -6.23 -0.42 8.92
N LYS A 54 -5.92 0.84 8.58
CA LYS A 54 -6.69 1.58 7.55
C LYS A 54 -6.17 1.20 6.17
N VAL A 55 -7.04 0.86 5.22
CA VAL A 55 -6.63 0.51 3.86
C VAL A 55 -7.30 1.43 2.86
N ALA A 56 -6.56 1.84 1.82
CA ALA A 56 -7.10 2.46 0.62
C ALA A 56 -6.68 1.61 -0.58
N ILE A 57 -7.61 1.32 -1.48
CA ILE A 57 -7.32 0.60 -2.73
C ILE A 57 -7.42 1.60 -3.88
N ILE A 58 -6.42 1.58 -4.74
CA ILE A 58 -6.31 2.46 -5.90
C ILE A 58 -6.03 1.57 -7.12
N PRO A 59 -6.92 1.52 -8.11
CA PRO A 59 -6.72 0.64 -9.27
C PRO A 59 -5.49 0.99 -10.11
N HIS A 60 -5.22 2.29 -10.25
CA HIS A 60 -4.17 2.83 -11.12
C HIS A 60 -3.44 4.01 -10.45
N LEU A 61 -2.18 4.23 -10.81
CA LEU A 61 -1.36 5.33 -10.28
C LEU A 61 -1.77 6.72 -10.81
N GLU A 62 -2.63 6.77 -11.83
CA GLU A 62 -3.04 8.01 -12.49
C GLU A 62 -3.82 8.93 -11.53
N GLY A 63 -3.40 10.18 -11.41
CA GLY A 63 -4.05 11.20 -10.56
C GLY A 63 -3.65 11.17 -9.08
N LEU A 64 -2.64 10.36 -8.70
CA LEU A 64 -2.16 10.29 -7.32
C LEU A 64 -1.23 11.44 -6.91
N GLU A 65 -0.85 12.34 -7.82
CA GLU A 65 0.05 13.45 -7.48
C GLU A 65 -0.49 14.28 -6.31
N GLN A 66 -1.82 14.38 -6.18
CA GLN A 66 -2.48 15.15 -5.12
C GLN A 66 -2.47 14.49 -3.75
N LEU A 67 -2.39 13.15 -3.68
CA LEU A 67 -2.30 12.42 -2.41
C LEU A 67 -0.95 12.63 -1.72
N PHE A 68 0.09 12.90 -2.51
CA PHE A 68 1.44 13.15 -2.03
C PHE A 68 1.75 14.65 -1.90
N SER A 69 1.05 15.52 -2.63
CA SER A 69 1.32 16.97 -2.62
C SER A 69 0.92 17.69 -1.33
N THR A 70 0.18 17.03 -0.42
CA THR A 70 -0.30 17.61 0.85
C THR A 70 0.42 17.05 2.09
N VAL A 71 1.52 16.32 1.90
CA VAL A 71 2.21 15.55 2.96
C VAL A 71 3.25 16.40 3.73
N GLU A 72 3.37 17.70 3.47
CA GLU A 72 4.46 18.52 4.03
C GLU A 72 4.38 18.77 5.56
N ASP A 73 3.24 18.54 6.24
CA ASP A 73 3.05 18.99 7.64
C ASP A 73 2.69 17.92 8.69
N PHE A 74 2.89 16.63 8.42
CA PHE A 74 2.54 15.57 9.38
C PHE A 74 3.67 14.56 9.60
N PRO A 75 3.86 14.03 10.84
CA PRO A 75 4.91 13.08 11.15
C PRO A 75 4.52 11.68 10.61
N TYR A 76 4.65 11.49 9.31
CA TYR A 76 4.49 10.20 8.66
C TYR A 76 5.85 9.57 8.38
N SER A 77 5.95 8.26 8.58
CA SER A 77 6.99 7.45 7.95
C SER A 77 6.34 6.72 6.78
N ILE A 78 6.82 6.98 5.56
CA ILE A 78 6.30 6.35 4.33
C ILE A 78 7.36 5.39 3.81
N ALA A 79 6.95 4.14 3.60
CA ALA A 79 7.71 3.17 2.82
C ALA A 79 6.91 2.80 1.56
N VAL A 80 7.61 2.62 0.45
CA VAL A 80 7.02 2.27 -0.84
C VAL A 80 7.68 0.99 -1.33
N GLU A 81 6.86 -0.01 -1.60
CA GLU A 81 7.30 -1.31 -2.12
C GLU A 81 6.58 -1.58 -3.44
N TYR A 82 7.37 -1.88 -4.46
CA TYR A 82 6.88 -2.06 -5.82
C TYR A 82 7.20 -3.49 -6.29
N TYR A 83 6.19 -4.19 -6.78
CA TYR A 83 6.33 -5.54 -7.32
C TYR A 83 6.14 -5.55 -8.85
N GLY A 84 7.05 -6.24 -9.55
CA GLY A 84 6.87 -6.53 -10.97
C GLY A 84 7.21 -5.39 -11.95
N ALA A 85 8.32 -4.66 -11.74
CA ALA A 85 8.77 -3.65 -12.71
C ALA A 85 9.80 -4.34 -13.57
N GLY A 86 9.32 -5.12 -14.53
CA GLY A 86 10.12 -5.32 -15.73
C GLY A 86 10.20 -3.98 -16.42
N ILE A 87 11.30 -3.25 -16.24
CA ILE A 87 11.66 -2.21 -17.21
C ILE A 87 11.87 -2.98 -18.50
N GLY A 88 10.88 -2.92 -19.40
CA GLY A 88 10.98 -3.53 -20.71
C GLY A 88 12.27 -3.07 -21.38
N ARG A 89 13.05 -4.05 -21.86
CA ARG A 89 14.00 -3.79 -22.95
C ARG A 89 13.26 -3.82 -24.26
#